data_AF-A0A3N5LBH9-F1
#
_entry.id   AF-A0A3N5LBH9-F1
#
_cell.length_a   1.000
_cell.length_b   1.000
_cell.length_c   1.000
_cell.angle_alpha   90.00
_cell.angle_beta   90.00
_cell.angle_gamma   90.00
#
_symmetry.space_group_name_H-M   'P 1'
#
loop_
_entity.id
_entity.type
_entity.pdbx_description
1 polymer ?
#
loop_
_entity_poly.entity_id
_entity_poly.type
_entity_poly.pdbx_seq_one_letter_code
_entity_poly.pdbx_strand_id
1 'polypeptide(L)'
;MVRTNGGSNVGRVIPKTAIAIADAVRRGVVSAREVADRALDAAEASQQDLNAFTLIDRAGAIRSAEAVDRRASAGSDPGLLAGVPVALKDLIDQASLPNTAGAAFPAGLPEMDAPVVARLL
;
A
#
# COMPACT_ATOMS: atom_id res chain seq x y z
N MET A 1 -25.34 27.65 -17.89
CA MET A 1 -23.97 28.13 -17.59
C MET A 1 -23.28 27.07 -16.74
N VAL A 2 -22.68 26.09 -17.41
CA VAL A 2 -22.00 24.95 -16.76
C VAL A 2 -20.62 25.42 -16.32
N ARG A 3 -20.35 25.40 -15.02
CA ARG A 3 -19.00 25.63 -14.49
C ARG A 3 -18.21 24.33 -14.64
N THR A 4 -17.35 24.26 -15.64
CA THR A 4 -16.27 23.28 -15.71
C THR A 4 -15.23 23.67 -14.67
N ASN A 5 -15.22 22.99 -13.52
CA ASN A 5 -14.12 23.18 -12.57
C ASN A 5 -12.96 22.30 -13.03
N GLY A 6 -12.08 22.89 -13.83
CA GLY A 6 -10.75 22.35 -14.09
C GLY A 6 -9.97 22.31 -12.78
N GLY A 7 -10.03 21.16 -12.11
CA GLY A 7 -9.18 20.85 -10.97
C GLY A 7 -7.74 20.72 -11.46
N SER A 8 -6.99 21.79 -11.31
CA SER A 8 -5.55 21.82 -11.50
C SER A 8 -4.89 20.70 -10.70
N ASN A 9 -4.08 19.87 -11.37
CA ASN A 9 -3.26 18.81 -10.79
C ASN A 9 -2.08 19.43 -10.01
N VAL A 10 -2.37 20.30 -9.04
CA VAL A 10 -1.43 20.70 -8.01
C VAL A 10 -1.31 19.48 -7.11
N GLY A 11 -0.24 18.71 -7.30
CA GLY A 11 -0.04 17.42 -6.65
C GLY A 11 -0.36 17.49 -5.16
N ARG A 12 -1.48 16.86 -4.78
CA ARG A 12 -1.94 16.86 -3.39
C ARG A 12 -0.81 16.29 -2.52
N VAL A 13 -0.51 16.99 -1.42
CA VAL A 13 0.55 16.58 -0.49
C VAL A 13 0.02 15.37 0.28
N ILE A 14 0.69 14.24 0.14
CA ILE A 14 0.40 13.03 0.91
C ILE A 14 1.12 13.15 2.25
N PRO A 15 0.43 12.99 3.39
CA PRO A 15 1.08 13.01 4.69
C PRO A 15 2.14 11.90 4.80
N LYS A 16 3.18 12.12 5.62
CA LYS A 16 4.31 11.18 5.72
C LYS A 16 4.20 10.18 6.87
N THR A 17 3.36 10.43 7.88
CA THR A 17 3.23 9.54 9.04
C THR A 17 2.01 8.63 8.89
N ALA A 18 2.11 7.40 9.40
CA ALA A 18 1.02 6.41 9.33
C ALA A 18 -0.31 6.96 9.89
N ILE A 19 -0.27 7.62 11.05
CA ILE A 19 -1.46 8.21 11.68
C ILE A 19 -2.10 9.26 10.77
N ALA A 20 -1.27 10.14 10.16
CA ALA A 20 -1.78 11.21 9.31
C ALA A 20 -2.30 10.68 7.96
N ILE A 21 -1.68 9.64 7.40
CA ILE A 21 -2.20 8.94 6.21
C ILE A 21 -3.56 8.33 6.53
N ALA A 22 -3.66 7.56 7.62
CA ALA A 22 -4.90 6.89 8.00
C ALA A 22 -6.04 7.87 8.30
N ASP A 23 -5.76 9.02 8.93
CA ASP A 23 -6.75 10.09 9.11
C ASP A 23 -7.18 10.71 7.77
N ALA A 24 -6.21 11.04 6.91
CA ALA A 24 -6.49 11.67 5.62
C ALA A 24 -7.32 10.76 4.70
N VAL A 25 -7.04 9.45 4.69
CA VAL A 25 -7.83 8.45 3.95
C VAL A 25 -9.23 8.30 4.54
N ARG A 26 -9.36 8.14 5.86
CA ARG A 26 -10.68 8.05 6.53
C ARG A 26 -11.57 9.26 6.27
N ARG A 27 -10.98 10.45 6.16
CA ARG A 27 -11.70 11.70 5.90
C ARG A 27 -11.91 12.00 4.41
N GLY A 28 -11.45 11.12 3.50
CA GLY A 28 -11.53 11.33 2.06
C GLY A 28 -10.68 12.50 1.55
N VAL A 29 -9.69 12.94 2.33
CA VAL A 29 -8.75 14.00 1.93
C VAL A 29 -7.78 13.49 0.87
N VAL A 30 -7.40 12.21 0.91
CA VAL A 30 -6.66 11.48 -0.15
C VAL A 30 -7.25 10.09 -0.28
N SER A 31 -7.18 9.48 -1.47
CA SER A 31 -7.54 8.06 -1.62
C SER A 31 -6.38 7.15 -1.21
N ALA A 32 -6.69 5.95 -0.71
CA ALA A 32 -5.70 4.91 -0.50
C ALA A 32 -4.99 4.54 -1.81
N ARG A 33 -5.70 4.57 -2.95
CA ARG A 33 -5.13 4.34 -4.29
C ARG A 33 -4.02 5.33 -4.62
N GLU A 34 -4.21 6.62 -4.37
CA GLU A 34 -3.19 7.66 -4.59
C GLU A 34 -1.97 7.47 -3.67
N VAL A 35 -2.20 7.08 -2.41
CA VAL A 35 -1.13 6.79 -1.45
C VAL A 35 -0.31 5.58 -1.91
N ALA A 36 -0.98 4.51 -2.36
CA ALA A 36 -0.33 3.31 -2.88
C ALA A 36 0.50 3.60 -4.13
N ASP A 37 -0.03 4.34 -5.11
CA ASP A 37 0.74 4.73 -6.31
C ASP A 37 2.04 5.43 -5.93
N ARG A 38 1.95 6.48 -5.10
CA ARG A 38 3.13 7.25 -4.71
C ARG A 38 4.16 6.43 -3.94
N ALA A 39 3.71 5.52 -3.08
CA ALA A 39 4.61 4.65 -2.33
C ALA A 39 5.30 3.63 -3.24
N LEU A 40 4.56 3.04 -4.18
CA LEU A 40 5.11 2.07 -5.15
C LEU A 40 6.08 2.73 -6.12
N ASP A 41 5.74 3.91 -6.65
CA ASP A 41 6.62 4.67 -7.54
C ASP A 41 7.93 5.06 -6.81
N ALA A 42 7.85 5.46 -5.54
CA ALA A 42 9.03 5.74 -4.73
C ALA A 42 9.86 4.47 -4.45
N ALA A 43 9.19 3.34 -4.18
CA ALA A 43 9.87 2.05 -3.94
C ALA A 43 10.64 1.59 -5.20
N GLU A 44 10.01 1.64 -6.37
CA GLU A 44 10.61 1.30 -7.66
C GLU A 44 11.77 2.25 -8.00
N ALA A 45 11.57 3.57 -7.88
CA ALA A 45 12.62 4.55 -8.16
C ALA A 45 13.84 4.40 -7.26
N SER A 46 13.65 3.94 -6.01
CA SER A 46 14.76 3.73 -5.06
C SER A 46 15.58 2.46 -5.29
N GLN A 47 15.14 1.54 -6.17
CA GLN A 47 15.77 0.23 -6.30
C GLN A 47 17.23 0.30 -6.75
N GLN A 48 17.59 1.24 -7.63
CA GLN A 48 18.95 1.34 -8.14
C GLN A 48 19.97 1.70 -7.05
N ASP A 49 19.56 2.53 -6.08
CA ASP A 49 20.46 3.05 -5.04
C ASP A 49 20.39 2.25 -3.74
N LEU A 50 19.19 1.80 -3.35
CA LEU A 50 18.96 1.15 -2.06
C LEU A 50 18.79 -0.36 -2.15
N ASN A 51 18.26 -0.87 -3.27
CA ASN A 51 17.91 -2.29 -3.47
C ASN A 51 17.15 -2.89 -2.26
N ALA A 52 16.19 -2.12 -1.73
CA ALA A 52 15.56 -2.40 -0.43
C ALA A 52 14.45 -3.46 -0.48
N PHE A 53 13.97 -3.83 -1.67
CA PHE A 53 12.80 -4.70 -1.85
C PHE A 53 13.20 -5.89 -2.73
N THR A 54 13.02 -7.11 -2.23
CA THR A 54 13.21 -8.32 -3.05
C THR A 54 12.06 -8.56 -4.02
N LEU A 55 10.87 -8.05 -3.67
CA LEU A 55 9.65 -8.08 -4.46
C LEU A 55 8.83 -6.81 -4.21
N ILE A 56 8.30 -6.22 -5.27
CA ILE A 56 7.30 -5.14 -5.21
C ILE A 56 5.99 -5.67 -5.81
N ASP A 57 5.05 -6.09 -4.96
CA ASP A 57 3.72 -6.57 -5.40
C ASP A 57 2.77 -5.39 -5.67
N ARG A 58 3.03 -4.67 -6.77
CA ARG A 58 2.20 -3.54 -7.20
C ARG A 58 0.73 -3.93 -7.35
N ALA A 59 0.45 -5.08 -7.96
CA ALA A 59 -0.92 -5.50 -8.21
C ALA A 59 -1.68 -5.80 -6.91
N GLY A 60 -1.08 -6.52 -5.95
CA GLY A 60 -1.69 -6.76 -4.65
C GLY A 60 -1.89 -5.49 -3.84
N ALA A 61 -0.88 -4.61 -3.80
CA ALA A 61 -0.99 -3.33 -3.10
C ALA A 61 -2.14 -2.46 -3.65
N ILE A 62 -2.33 -2.42 -4.98
CA ILE A 62 -3.45 -1.69 -5.60
C ILE A 62 -4.79 -2.31 -5.23
N ARG A 63 -4.94 -3.65 -5.30
CA ARG A 63 -6.19 -4.32 -4.91
C ARG A 63 -6.56 -4.03 -3.46
N SER A 64 -5.60 -4.04 -2.54
CA SER A 64 -5.81 -3.71 -1.12
C SER A 64 -6.21 -2.25 -0.93
N ALA A 65 -5.55 -1.31 -1.63
CA ALA A 65 -5.89 0.10 -1.58
C ALA A 65 -7.33 0.38 -2.07
N GLU A 66 -7.73 -0.22 -3.18
CA GLU A 66 -9.11 -0.09 -3.69
C GLU A 66 -10.15 -0.66 -2.72
N ALA A 67 -9.83 -1.72 -1.98
CA ALA A 67 -10.71 -2.26 -0.96
C ALA A 67 -10.90 -1.29 0.22
N VAL A 68 -9.83 -0.61 0.62
CA VAL A 68 -9.89 0.46 1.64
C VAL A 68 -10.75 1.63 1.15
N ASP A 69 -10.53 2.11 -0.08
CA ASP A 69 -11.30 3.21 -0.66
C ASP A 69 -12.80 2.87 -0.75
N ARG A 70 -13.15 1.63 -1.14
CA ARG A 70 -14.55 1.18 -1.14
C ARG A 70 -15.17 1.26 0.25
N ARG A 71 -14.49 0.76 1.29
CA ARG A 71 -14.98 0.81 2.69
C ARG A 71 -15.18 2.26 3.16
N ALA A 72 -14.17 3.11 2.94
CA ALA A 72 -14.22 4.53 3.33
C ALA A 72 -15.35 5.29 2.62
N SER A 73 -15.49 5.10 1.30
CA SER A 73 -16.55 5.76 0.52
C SER A 73 -17.96 5.30 0.89
N ALA A 74 -18.11 4.07 1.39
CA ALA A 74 -19.37 3.53 1.91
C ALA A 74 -19.69 4.00 3.34
N GLY A 75 -18.86 4.85 3.95
CA GLY A 75 -19.03 5.29 5.34
C GLY A 75 -18.79 4.19 6.38
N SER A 76 -18.23 3.05 5.97
CA SER A 76 -17.79 1.98 6.87
C SER A 76 -16.41 2.29 7.40
N ASP A 77 -16.07 1.81 8.60
CA ASP A 77 -14.72 1.97 9.15
C ASP A 77 -13.70 1.20 8.30
N PRO A 78 -12.74 1.88 7.63
CA PRO A 78 -11.70 1.21 6.84
C PRO A 78 -10.57 0.61 7.71
N GLY A 79 -10.60 0.83 9.03
CA GLY A 79 -9.64 0.28 10.00
C GLY A 79 -8.51 1.24 10.38
N LEU A 80 -7.74 0.85 11.40
CA LEU A 80 -6.70 1.69 12.03
C LEU A 80 -5.57 2.10 11.08
N LEU A 81 -5.26 1.27 10.10
CA LEU A 81 -4.17 1.47 9.13
C LEU A 81 -4.69 1.82 7.72
N ALA A 82 -5.88 2.41 7.62
CA ALA A 82 -6.50 2.75 6.34
C ALA A 82 -5.54 3.46 5.37
N GLY A 83 -5.18 2.78 4.29
CA GLY A 83 -4.32 3.30 3.23
C GLY A 83 -2.85 3.53 3.62
N VAL A 84 -2.41 3.07 4.79
CA VAL A 84 -1.00 3.13 5.22
C VAL A 84 -0.20 2.07 4.46
N PRO A 85 0.83 2.44 3.66
CA PRO A 85 1.69 1.47 3.01
C PRO A 85 2.53 0.71 4.03
N VAL A 86 2.66 -0.60 3.85
CA VAL A 86 3.46 -1.48 4.71
C VAL A 86 4.40 -2.30 3.84
N ALA A 87 5.68 -2.34 4.23
CA ALA A 87 6.66 -3.27 3.69
C ALA A 87 6.83 -4.44 4.65
N LEU A 88 6.80 -5.67 4.12
CA LEU A 88 7.07 -6.88 4.88
C LEU A 88 8.52 -7.30 4.65
N LYS A 89 9.20 -7.70 5.71
CA LYS A 89 10.55 -8.26 5.58
C LYS A 89 10.43 -9.64 4.92
N ASP A 90 11.32 -9.93 3.96
CA ASP A 90 11.40 -11.19 3.21
C ASP A 90 11.95 -12.34 4.08
N LEU A 91 11.23 -12.59 5.16
CA LEU A 91 11.31 -13.70 6.11
C LEU A 91 9.94 -13.93 6.79
N ILE A 92 8.92 -13.16 6.40
CA ILE A 92 7.57 -13.20 6.92
C ILE A 92 6.70 -13.74 5.79
N ASP A 93 6.03 -14.86 6.03
CA ASP A 93 5.18 -15.49 5.03
C ASP A 93 3.99 -14.61 4.66
N GLN A 94 3.83 -14.37 3.36
CA GLN A 94 2.60 -13.90 2.74
C GLN A 94 2.20 -14.94 1.69
N ALA A 95 0.95 -15.40 1.76
CA ALA A 95 0.45 -16.46 0.93
C ALA A 95 0.60 -16.12 -0.56
N SER A 96 1.00 -17.10 -1.36
CA SER A 96 1.15 -16.98 -2.82
C SER A 96 2.20 -15.97 -3.32
N LEU A 97 3.02 -15.40 -2.43
CA LEU A 97 4.20 -14.60 -2.80
C LEU A 97 5.50 -15.33 -2.46
N PRO A 98 6.56 -15.19 -3.26
CA PRO A 98 7.87 -15.76 -2.93
C PRO A 98 8.39 -15.28 -1.57
N ASN A 99 8.93 -16.20 -0.78
CA ASN A 99 9.71 -15.90 0.42
C ASN A 99 11.12 -16.48 0.24
N THR A 100 12.14 -15.62 0.18
CA THR A 100 13.54 -16.03 -0.02
C THR A 100 14.30 -16.22 1.29
N ALA A 101 13.76 -15.72 2.41
CA ALA A 101 14.48 -15.60 3.69
C ALA A 101 15.84 -14.87 3.56
N GLY A 102 16.06 -14.09 2.49
CA GLY A 102 17.34 -13.46 2.18
C GLY A 102 18.46 -14.44 1.83
N ALA A 103 18.13 -15.69 1.46
CA ALA A 103 19.10 -16.75 1.17
C ALA A 103 19.13 -17.09 -0.33
N ALA A 104 20.24 -17.69 -0.78
CA ALA A 104 20.42 -18.14 -2.17
C ALA A 104 19.72 -19.48 -2.49
N PHE A 105 18.95 -20.03 -1.54
CA PHE A 105 18.15 -21.24 -1.77
C PHE A 105 16.91 -20.91 -2.62
N PRO A 106 16.32 -21.91 -3.30
CA PRO A 106 15.06 -21.70 -4.00
C PRO A 106 14.01 -21.08 -3.06
N ALA A 107 13.37 -20.00 -3.51
CA ALA A 107 12.35 -19.32 -2.74
C ALA A 107 11.18 -20.27 -2.43
N GLY A 108 10.69 -20.21 -1.20
CA GLY A 108 9.44 -20.87 -0.82
C GLY A 108 8.25 -20.11 -1.39
N LEU A 109 7.12 -20.82 -1.54
CA LEU A 109 5.83 -20.23 -1.87
C LEU A 109 4.85 -20.61 -0.75
N PRO A 110 4.68 -19.77 0.29
CA PRO A 110 3.83 -20.10 1.43
C PRO A 110 2.37 -20.28 1.02
N GLU A 111 1.72 -21.29 1.60
CA GLU A 111 0.29 -21.55 1.39
C GLU A 111 -0.61 -20.63 2.24
N MET A 112 -0.06 -20.08 3.34
CA MET A 112 -0.80 -19.26 4.29
C MET A 112 0.01 -18.04 4.71
N ASP A 113 -0.71 -16.99 5.08
CA ASP A 113 -0.11 -15.80 5.70
C ASP A 113 0.41 -16.11 7.10
N ALA A 114 1.55 -15.50 7.45
CA ALA A 114 1.96 -15.42 8.85
C ALA A 114 0.90 -14.67 9.67
N PRO A 115 0.72 -14.96 10.98
CA PRO A 115 -0.33 -14.33 11.80
C PRO A 115 -0.27 -12.80 11.88
N VAL A 116 0.89 -12.19 11.63
CA VAL A 116 1.03 -10.74 11.54
C VAL A 116 0.49 -10.18 10.23
N VAL A 117 0.73 -10.87 9.11
CA VAL A 117 0.25 -10.49 7.78
C VAL A 117 -1.28 -10.61 7.72
N ALA A 118 -1.82 -11.71 8.23
CA ALA A 118 -3.27 -11.93 8.31
C ALA A 118 -4.02 -10.90 9.17
N ARG A 119 -3.33 -10.16 10.04
CA ARG A 119 -3.91 -9.06 10.84
C ARG A 119 -3.77 -7.68 10.17
N LEU A 120 -2.86 -7.57 9.20
CA LEU A 120 -2.58 -6.34 8.48
C LEU A 120 -3.47 -6.18 7.24
N LEU A 121 -3.79 -7.28 6.56
CA LEU A 121 -4.63 -7.34 5.35
C LEU A 121 -6.13 -7.44 5.70
#